data_AF-A0A0F2T660-F1
#
_entry.id   AF-A0A0F2T660-F1
#
_cell.length_a   1.000
_cell.length_b   1.000
_cell.length_c   1.000
_cell.angle_alpha   90.00
_cell.angle_beta   90.00
_cell.angle_gamma   90.00
#
_symmetry.space_group_name_H-M   'P 1'
#
loop_
_entity.id
_entity.type
_entity.pdbx_description
1 polymer ?
#
loop_
_entity_poly.entity_id
_entity_poly.type
_entity_poly.pdbx_seq_one_letter_code
_entity_poly.pdbx_strand_id
1 'polypeptide(L)'
;NQPMNQTEHQLRLTIEALRERQEHELINNPEFGLLENADYDQRIQTHSGPPTPDDMDELISRRRSTKMFLAHPKAIAAFGRECNRRGLYPDTIEVDGKHVSSWRGVPIFPCNKIPVVGGHTTSIIAMRVGEDNQGVIGLHQAGIPDEYQPSLSVRFMGIDDKAIISYLVSLYYSAAILVPDAVGVLENVDIAQR
;
A
#
# COMPACT_ATOMS: atom_id res chain seq x y z
N ASN A 1 28.34 25.50 -14.33
CA ASN A 1 28.02 25.08 -12.96
C ASN A 1 26.75 25.79 -12.51
N GLN A 2 25.58 25.15 -12.65
CA GLN A 2 24.35 25.67 -12.05
C GLN A 2 24.43 25.36 -10.54
N PRO A 3 24.53 26.37 -9.66
CA PRO A 3 24.56 26.12 -8.22
C PRO A 3 23.24 25.48 -7.79
N MET A 4 23.32 24.38 -7.06
CA MET A 4 22.16 23.61 -6.61
C MET A 4 21.31 24.46 -5.67
N ASN A 5 20.01 24.60 -5.97
CA ASN A 5 19.08 25.33 -5.12
C ASN A 5 18.75 24.49 -3.88
N GLN A 6 19.38 24.84 -2.74
CA GLN A 6 19.26 24.10 -1.48
C GLN A 6 17.81 24.00 -0.98
N THR A 7 17.01 25.06 -1.17
CA THR A 7 15.61 25.10 -0.73
C THR A 7 14.75 24.13 -1.54
N GLU A 8 14.95 24.07 -2.85
CA GLU A 8 14.25 23.14 -3.73
C GLU A 8 14.59 21.67 -3.40
N HIS A 9 15.86 21.41 -3.07
CA HIS A 9 16.29 20.08 -2.65
C HIS A 9 15.68 19.66 -1.30
N GLN A 10 15.68 20.56 -0.31
CA GLN A 10 15.03 20.28 0.98
C GLN A 10 13.54 20.03 0.82
N LEU A 11 12.85 20.86 0.03
CA LEU A 11 11.43 20.70 -0.25
C LEU A 11 11.13 19.34 -0.89
N ARG A 12 11.92 18.92 -1.89
CA ARG A 12 11.77 17.61 -2.53
C ARG A 12 11.86 16.46 -1.53
N LEU A 13 12.88 16.46 -0.66
CA LEU A 13 13.04 15.43 0.36
C LEU A 13 11.89 15.42 1.37
N THR A 14 11.39 16.60 1.76
CA THR A 14 10.21 16.70 2.63
C THR A 14 8.96 16.13 1.96
N ILE A 15 8.75 16.40 0.67
CA ILE A 15 7.63 15.85 -0.10
C ILE A 15 7.75 14.32 -0.21
N GLU A 16 8.93 13.78 -0.50
CA GLU A 16 9.17 12.34 -0.54
C GLU A 16 8.84 11.68 0.80
N ALA A 17 9.29 12.26 1.92
CA ALA A 17 8.96 11.77 3.26
C ALA A 17 7.45 11.83 3.56
N LEU A 18 6.74 12.87 3.10
CA LEU A 18 5.29 12.97 3.24
C LEU A 18 4.55 11.93 2.40
N ARG A 19 5.04 11.59 1.21
CA ARG A 19 4.48 10.51 0.37
C ARG A 19 4.70 9.13 1.00
N GLU A 20 5.87 8.89 1.59
CA GLU A 20 6.14 7.67 2.36
C GLU A 20 5.21 7.55 3.59
N ARG A 21 4.96 8.68 4.28
CA ARG A 21 3.98 8.76 5.38
C ARG A 21 2.56 8.52 4.88
N GLN A 22 2.18 9.08 3.72
CA GLN A 22 0.89 8.87 3.09
C GLN A 22 0.65 7.39 2.80
N GLU A 23 1.61 6.69 2.21
CA GLU A 23 1.49 5.25 1.95
C GLU A 23 1.27 4.48 3.26
N HIS A 24 2.00 4.82 4.33
CA HIS A 24 1.79 4.21 5.64
C HIS A 24 0.37 4.40 6.17
N GLU A 25 -0.16 5.63 6.10
CA GLU A 25 -1.49 5.94 6.60
C GLU A 25 -2.59 5.30 5.76
N LEU A 26 -2.46 5.24 4.43
CA LEU A 26 -3.41 4.51 3.58
C LEU A 26 -3.54 3.03 3.94
N ILE A 27 -2.48 2.42 4.49
CA ILE A 27 -2.50 1.02 4.93
C ILE A 27 -2.97 0.88 6.38
N ASN A 28 -2.47 1.71 7.30
CA ASN A 28 -2.53 1.47 8.74
C ASN A 28 -3.38 2.46 9.53
N ASN A 29 -3.91 3.52 8.92
CA ASN A 29 -4.69 4.51 9.68
C ASN A 29 -5.97 3.87 10.26
N PRO A 30 -6.31 4.08 11.54
CA PRO A 30 -7.52 3.49 12.15
C PRO A 30 -8.84 3.95 11.51
N GLU A 31 -8.90 5.17 11.01
CA GLU A 31 -10.14 5.78 10.51
C GLU A 31 -10.45 5.43 9.05
N PHE A 32 -9.42 5.25 8.21
CA PHE A 32 -9.62 4.98 6.77
C PHE A 32 -8.63 3.98 6.16
N GLY A 33 -7.63 3.53 6.91
CA GLY A 33 -6.59 2.64 6.42
C GLY A 33 -7.13 1.25 6.09
N LEU A 34 -6.60 0.63 5.04
CA LEU A 34 -7.12 -0.63 4.50
C LEU A 34 -7.11 -1.78 5.50
N LEU A 35 -6.06 -1.89 6.34
CA LEU A 35 -5.95 -3.00 7.30
C LEU A 35 -6.93 -2.90 8.44
N GLU A 36 -7.24 -1.69 8.92
CA GLU A 36 -8.14 -1.48 10.05
C GLU A 36 -9.61 -1.50 9.59
N ASN A 37 -9.88 -0.98 8.39
CA ASN A 37 -11.24 -0.82 7.87
C ASN A 37 -11.73 -1.98 6.98
N ALA A 38 -10.93 -3.03 6.82
CA ALA A 38 -11.41 -4.27 6.20
C ALA A 38 -12.50 -4.92 7.07
N ASP A 39 -13.63 -5.24 6.43
CA ASP A 39 -14.78 -5.88 7.07
C ASP A 39 -14.39 -7.22 7.71
N TYR A 40 -15.00 -7.54 8.86
CA TYR A 40 -14.69 -8.75 9.62
C TYR A 40 -14.87 -10.03 8.80
N ASP A 41 -15.92 -10.10 7.96
CA ASP A 41 -16.19 -11.28 7.12
C ASP A 41 -15.21 -11.42 5.95
N GLN A 42 -14.41 -10.38 5.68
CA GLN A 42 -13.38 -10.37 4.64
C GLN A 42 -11.97 -10.61 5.19
N ARG A 43 -11.86 -10.95 6.48
CA ARG A 43 -10.61 -11.38 7.11
C ARG A 43 -10.56 -12.90 7.16
N ILE A 44 -9.44 -13.47 6.73
CA ILE A 44 -9.20 -14.91 6.74
C ILE A 44 -7.84 -15.24 7.35
N GLN A 45 -7.73 -16.43 7.90
CA GLN A 45 -6.49 -16.94 8.49
C GLN A 45 -5.80 -17.87 7.51
N THR A 46 -4.47 -17.95 7.58
CA THR A 46 -3.74 -18.98 6.84
C THR A 46 -4.07 -20.38 7.38
N HIS A 47 -4.17 -21.36 6.48
CA HIS A 47 -4.46 -22.74 6.87
C HIS A 47 -3.33 -23.40 7.65
N SER A 48 -2.08 -23.00 7.40
CA SER A 48 -0.89 -23.70 7.92
C SER A 48 0.20 -22.79 8.48
N GLY A 49 -0.08 -21.48 8.63
CA GLY A 49 0.89 -20.45 9.01
C GLY A 49 1.41 -19.69 7.78
N PRO A 50 2.30 -20.25 6.95
CA PRO A 50 2.76 -19.59 5.73
C PRO A 50 1.64 -19.42 4.70
N PRO A 51 1.73 -18.41 3.81
CA PRO A 51 0.70 -18.18 2.80
C PRO A 51 0.83 -19.22 1.69
N THR A 52 -0.13 -20.12 1.58
CA THR A 52 -0.17 -21.17 0.57
C THR A 52 -0.91 -20.70 -0.70
N PRO A 53 -0.72 -21.38 -1.84
CA PRO A 53 -1.58 -21.24 -3.02
C PRO A 53 -3.08 -21.26 -2.72
N ASP A 54 -3.52 -22.14 -1.82
CA ASP A 54 -4.93 -22.29 -1.46
C ASP A 54 -5.43 -21.09 -0.63
N ASP A 55 -4.60 -20.54 0.27
CA ASP A 55 -4.92 -19.31 1.01
C ASP A 55 -5.10 -18.11 0.06
N MET A 56 -4.24 -18.02 -0.96
CA MET A 56 -4.32 -16.96 -1.97
C MET A 56 -5.54 -17.14 -2.89
N ASP A 57 -5.86 -18.38 -3.27
CA ASP A 57 -7.07 -18.70 -4.04
C ASP A 57 -8.34 -18.40 -3.20
N GLU A 58 -8.34 -18.70 -1.89
CA GLU A 58 -9.44 -18.32 -0.99
C GLU A 58 -9.60 -16.80 -0.94
N LEU A 59 -8.50 -16.07 -0.75
CA LEU A 59 -8.51 -14.61 -0.69
C LEU A 59 -9.06 -13.97 -1.98
N ILE A 60 -8.75 -14.56 -3.15
CA ILE A 60 -9.33 -14.14 -4.44
C ILE A 60 -10.83 -14.44 -4.46
N SER A 61 -11.22 -15.67 -4.11
CA SER A 61 -12.59 -16.17 -4.28
C SER A 61 -13.64 -15.37 -3.50
N ARG A 62 -13.24 -14.69 -2.42
CA ARG A 62 -14.13 -13.84 -1.60
C ARG A 62 -14.55 -12.55 -2.26
N ARG A 63 -13.94 -12.16 -3.39
CA ARG A 63 -14.39 -11.03 -4.19
C ARG A 63 -14.37 -11.29 -5.68
N ARG A 64 -15.28 -10.63 -6.38
CA ARG A 64 -15.16 -10.48 -7.83
C ARG A 64 -14.07 -9.47 -8.18
N SER A 65 -13.41 -9.70 -9.31
CA SER A 65 -12.57 -8.70 -9.97
C SER A 65 -11.42 -8.15 -9.12
N THR A 66 -10.78 -9.00 -8.30
CA THR A 66 -9.53 -8.63 -7.60
C THR A 66 -8.53 -8.06 -8.61
N LYS A 67 -8.05 -6.84 -8.35
CA LYS A 67 -7.13 -6.14 -9.24
C LYS A 67 -5.69 -6.25 -8.80
N MET A 68 -5.45 -6.40 -7.50
CA MET A 68 -4.11 -6.55 -6.97
C MET A 68 -4.10 -7.16 -5.57
N PHE A 69 -2.95 -7.71 -5.23
CA PHE A 69 -2.54 -7.93 -3.86
C PHE A 69 -1.51 -6.91 -3.42
N LEU A 70 -1.56 -6.53 -2.13
CA LEU A 70 -0.45 -5.87 -1.44
C LEU A 70 0.08 -6.83 -0.38
N ALA A 71 1.40 -7.03 -0.37
CA ALA A 71 2.04 -7.92 0.59
C ALA A 71 3.38 -7.35 1.02
N HIS A 72 3.75 -7.60 2.28
CA HIS A 72 5.12 -7.34 2.72
C HIS A 72 6.09 -8.18 1.87
N PRO A 73 7.27 -7.66 1.43
CA PRO A 73 8.21 -8.42 0.59
C PRO A 73 8.58 -9.81 1.15
N LYS A 74 8.68 -9.93 2.48
CA LYS A 74 8.90 -11.22 3.17
C LYS A 74 7.73 -12.20 3.01
N ALA A 75 6.49 -11.72 2.93
CA ALA A 75 5.31 -12.55 2.65
C ALA A 75 5.29 -13.03 1.20
N ILE A 76 5.67 -12.18 0.25
CA ILE A 76 5.83 -12.57 -1.16
C ILE A 76 6.88 -13.68 -1.28
N ALA A 77 8.01 -13.53 -0.58
CA ALA A 77 9.04 -14.56 -0.54
C ALA A 77 8.54 -15.86 0.15
N ALA A 78 7.74 -15.76 1.21
CA ALA A 78 7.13 -16.92 1.86
C ALA A 78 6.17 -17.66 0.92
N PHE A 79 5.32 -16.92 0.23
CA PHE A 79 4.41 -17.45 -0.80
C PHE A 79 5.18 -18.16 -1.93
N GLY A 80 6.26 -17.54 -2.43
CA GLY A 80 7.13 -18.17 -3.41
C GLY A 80 7.74 -19.50 -2.94
N ARG A 81 8.13 -19.60 -1.65
CA ARG A 81 8.60 -20.87 -1.06
C ARG A 81 7.49 -21.92 -1.01
N GLU A 82 6.27 -21.52 -0.63
CA GLU A 82 5.10 -22.42 -0.59
C GLU A 82 4.73 -22.94 -1.98
N CYS A 83 4.85 -22.10 -3.01
CA CYS A 83 4.66 -22.49 -4.42
C CYS A 83 5.75 -23.47 -4.86
N ASN A 84 7.02 -23.13 -4.64
CA ASN A 84 8.15 -23.99 -5.01
C ASN A 84 8.06 -25.38 -4.37
N ARG A 85 7.65 -25.48 -3.10
CA ARG A 85 7.46 -26.78 -2.42
C ARG A 85 6.39 -27.65 -3.10
N ARG A 86 5.42 -27.03 -3.75
CA ARG A 86 4.33 -27.68 -4.50
C ARG A 86 4.64 -27.86 -5.98
N GLY A 87 5.84 -27.48 -6.44
CA GLY A 87 6.20 -27.51 -7.86
C GLY A 87 5.43 -26.48 -8.70
N LEU A 88 4.92 -25.42 -8.06
CA LEU A 88 4.21 -24.33 -8.70
C LEU A 88 5.13 -23.14 -8.88
N TYR A 89 5.07 -22.51 -10.05
CA TYR A 89 5.84 -21.32 -10.38
C TYR A 89 4.86 -20.18 -10.65
N PRO A 90 4.74 -19.19 -9.76
CA PRO A 90 3.89 -18.02 -9.99
C PRO A 90 4.31 -17.28 -11.26
N ASP A 91 3.34 -16.94 -12.09
CA ASP A 91 3.59 -16.16 -13.31
C ASP A 91 4.07 -14.74 -12.96
N THR A 92 4.73 -14.08 -13.90
CA THR A 92 5.01 -12.65 -13.82
C THR A 92 4.15 -11.88 -14.81
N ILE A 93 3.72 -10.69 -14.42
CA ILE A 93 2.97 -9.77 -15.27
C ILE A 93 3.71 -8.43 -15.33
N GLU A 94 3.64 -7.77 -16.49
CA GLU A 94 4.18 -6.43 -16.67
C GLU A 94 3.15 -5.38 -16.23
N VAL A 95 3.54 -4.51 -15.30
CA VAL A 95 2.77 -3.35 -14.85
C VAL A 95 3.69 -2.14 -14.90
N ASP A 96 3.29 -1.10 -15.63
CA ASP A 96 4.06 0.15 -15.79
C ASP A 96 5.54 -0.08 -16.18
N GLY A 97 5.78 -1.03 -17.08
CA GLY A 97 7.12 -1.39 -17.55
C GLY A 97 7.97 -2.21 -16.57
N LYS A 98 7.38 -2.68 -15.46
CA LYS A 98 8.04 -3.52 -14.44
C LYS A 98 7.37 -4.88 -14.35
N HIS A 99 8.18 -5.93 -14.26
CA HIS A 99 7.68 -7.27 -13.97
C HIS A 99 7.44 -7.45 -12.48
N VAL A 100 6.22 -7.86 -12.14
CA VAL A 100 5.82 -8.21 -10.78
C VAL A 100 5.32 -9.66 -10.75
N SER A 101 5.56 -10.35 -9.65
CA SER A 101 4.96 -11.67 -9.43
C SER A 101 3.44 -11.57 -9.41
N SER A 102 2.76 -12.60 -9.88
CA SER A 102 1.32 -12.65 -9.96
C SER A 102 0.79 -14.02 -9.53
N TRP A 103 -0.48 -14.04 -9.11
CA TRP A 103 -1.20 -15.26 -8.82
C TRP A 103 -2.56 -15.21 -9.50
N ARG A 104 -2.87 -16.23 -10.32
CA ARG A 104 -4.09 -16.29 -11.14
C ARG A 104 -4.34 -15.02 -11.98
N GLY A 105 -3.27 -14.44 -12.53
CA GLY A 105 -3.34 -13.20 -13.31
C GLY A 105 -3.53 -11.91 -12.50
N VAL A 106 -3.51 -12.00 -11.16
CA VAL A 106 -3.58 -10.83 -10.27
C VAL A 106 -2.16 -10.48 -9.79
N PRO A 107 -1.66 -9.25 -10.02
CA PRO A 107 -0.33 -8.84 -9.58
C PRO A 107 -0.23 -8.77 -8.06
N ILE A 108 0.94 -9.14 -7.52
CA ILE A 108 1.29 -9.04 -6.11
C ILE A 108 2.32 -7.92 -5.94
N PHE A 109 1.88 -6.76 -5.47
CA PHE A 109 2.77 -5.62 -5.25
C PHE A 109 3.43 -5.67 -3.87
N PRO A 110 4.74 -5.40 -3.79
CA PRO A 110 5.42 -5.25 -2.52
C PRO A 110 5.00 -3.94 -1.83
N CYS A 111 4.57 -4.05 -0.57
CA CYS A 111 4.28 -2.91 0.29
C CYS A 111 4.97 -3.13 1.64
N ASN A 112 6.00 -2.32 1.93
CA ASN A 112 6.75 -2.40 3.20
C ASN A 112 6.00 -1.71 4.36
N LYS A 113 4.85 -1.11 4.11
CA LYS A 113 4.01 -0.46 5.13
C LYS A 113 3.09 -1.43 5.84
N ILE A 114 2.87 -2.62 5.29
CA ILE A 114 2.15 -3.69 6.00
C ILE A 114 3.05 -4.19 7.14
N PRO A 115 2.59 -4.16 8.40
CA PRO A 115 3.45 -4.42 9.55
C PRO A 115 3.84 -5.90 9.63
N VAL A 116 5.03 -6.13 10.19
CA VAL A 116 5.46 -7.45 10.65
C VAL A 116 5.33 -7.48 12.18
N VAL A 117 4.39 -8.27 12.68
CA VAL A 117 4.08 -8.40 14.10
C VAL A 117 4.86 -9.58 14.69
N GLY A 118 5.38 -9.40 15.92
CA GLY A 118 6.16 -10.43 16.62
C GLY A 118 7.41 -10.91 15.87
N GLY A 119 7.85 -10.18 14.83
CA GLY A 119 8.99 -10.55 13.98
C GLY A 119 8.75 -11.67 12.97
N HIS A 120 7.56 -12.27 12.91
CA HIS A 120 7.31 -13.49 12.12
C HIS A 120 5.93 -13.57 11.47
N THR A 121 4.97 -12.72 11.83
CA THR A 121 3.65 -12.70 11.17
C THR A 121 3.40 -11.37 10.47
N THR A 122 2.64 -11.39 9.39
CA THR A 122 2.20 -10.19 8.66
C THR A 122 0.84 -10.45 8.03
N SER A 123 0.39 -9.56 7.13
CA SER A 123 -0.86 -9.71 6.39
C SER A 123 -0.63 -9.62 4.89
N ILE A 124 -1.57 -10.15 4.11
CA ILE A 124 -1.68 -9.93 2.67
C ILE A 124 -3.05 -9.34 2.39
N ILE A 125 -3.09 -8.21 1.70
CA ILE A 125 -4.34 -7.55 1.29
C ILE A 125 -4.62 -7.95 -0.14
N ALA A 126 -5.85 -8.35 -0.45
CA ALA A 126 -6.39 -8.31 -1.80
C ALA A 126 -7.33 -7.11 -1.93
N MET A 127 -7.41 -6.51 -3.11
CA MET A 127 -8.42 -5.48 -3.36
C MET A 127 -8.92 -5.39 -4.80
N ARG A 128 -10.19 -5.01 -4.92
CA ARG A 128 -10.81 -4.44 -6.11
C ARG A 128 -10.66 -2.91 -6.02
N VAL A 129 -10.41 -2.24 -7.13
CA VAL A 129 -10.23 -0.78 -7.16
C VAL A 129 -11.14 -0.09 -8.18
N GLY A 130 -11.40 1.19 -7.94
CA GLY A 130 -12.15 2.07 -8.83
C GLY A 130 -13.64 2.17 -8.49
N GLU A 131 -14.20 3.35 -8.71
CA GLU A 131 -15.60 3.67 -8.40
C GLU A 131 -16.58 2.84 -9.22
N ASP A 132 -16.35 2.71 -10.53
CA ASP A 132 -17.18 1.91 -11.45
C ASP A 132 -17.28 0.44 -11.03
N ASN A 133 -16.26 -0.07 -10.35
CA ASN A 133 -16.21 -1.44 -9.86
C ASN A 133 -16.73 -1.57 -8.43
N GLN A 134 -17.18 -0.49 -7.79
CA GLN A 134 -17.46 -0.45 -6.34
C GLN A 134 -16.24 -1.00 -5.57
N GLY A 135 -15.05 -0.52 -5.92
CA GLY A 135 -13.79 -0.93 -5.30
C GLY A 135 -13.32 0.01 -4.20
N VAL A 136 -12.04 -0.09 -3.87
CA VAL A 136 -11.32 0.92 -3.11
C VAL A 136 -11.04 2.12 -4.00
N ILE A 137 -11.27 3.32 -3.46
CA ILE A 137 -10.91 4.59 -4.10
C ILE A 137 -10.05 5.44 -3.16
N GLY A 138 -9.10 6.18 -3.73
CA GLY A 138 -8.37 7.22 -3.03
C GLY A 138 -9.17 8.52 -3.07
N LEU A 139 -9.29 9.20 -1.93
CA LEU A 139 -9.90 10.51 -1.83
C LEU A 139 -8.81 11.56 -1.74
N HIS A 140 -8.98 12.66 -2.47
CA HIS A 140 -8.02 13.72 -2.57
C HIS A 140 -8.76 15.06 -2.61
N GLN A 141 -8.19 16.11 -2.01
CA GLN A 141 -8.80 17.43 -2.00
C GLN A 141 -8.42 18.19 -3.28
N ALA A 142 -9.41 18.72 -3.99
CA ALA A 142 -9.20 19.57 -5.17
C ALA A 142 -9.31 21.07 -4.81
N GLY A 143 -8.66 21.92 -5.61
CA GLY A 143 -8.76 23.38 -5.47
C GLY A 143 -8.03 23.94 -4.25
N ILE A 144 -6.92 23.32 -3.86
CA ILE A 144 -6.14 23.76 -2.70
C ILE A 144 -5.36 25.03 -3.06
N PRO A 145 -5.37 26.07 -2.22
CA PRO A 145 -4.47 27.21 -2.40
C PRO A 145 -3.01 26.77 -2.36
N ASP A 146 -2.17 27.36 -3.21
CA ASP A 146 -0.73 27.04 -3.28
C ASP A 146 -0.43 25.56 -3.62
N GLU A 147 -1.29 24.92 -4.42
CA GLU A 147 -1.13 23.54 -4.87
C GLU A 147 0.13 23.38 -5.72
N TYR A 148 1.05 22.54 -5.25
CA TYR A 148 2.31 22.23 -5.91
C TYR A 148 2.19 20.94 -6.74
N GLN A 149 1.46 19.96 -6.23
CA GLN A 149 1.10 18.69 -6.87
C GLN A 149 -0.31 18.30 -6.41
N PRO A 150 -1.01 17.37 -7.09
CA PRO A 150 -2.34 16.91 -6.68
C PRO A 150 -2.41 16.63 -5.17
N SER A 151 -3.24 17.43 -4.51
CA SER A 151 -3.54 17.42 -3.07
C SER A 151 -2.36 17.69 -2.13
N LEU A 152 -1.29 18.30 -2.65
CA LEU A 152 -0.12 18.75 -1.90
C LEU A 152 0.05 20.27 -2.08
N SER A 153 -0.01 21.02 -0.99
CA SER A 153 0.24 22.47 -0.98
C SER A 153 1.57 22.81 -0.31
N VAL A 154 2.28 23.79 -0.86
CA VAL A 154 3.52 24.33 -0.28
C VAL A 154 3.35 25.83 -0.09
N ARG A 155 3.29 26.27 1.17
CA ARG A 155 3.11 27.69 1.51
C ARG A 155 4.35 28.27 2.18
N PHE A 156 4.79 29.42 1.69
CA PHE A 156 5.83 30.20 2.37
C PHE A 156 5.26 30.89 3.60
N MET A 157 5.89 30.68 4.76
CA MET A 157 5.45 31.18 6.06
C MET A 157 6.16 32.46 6.51
N GLY A 158 7.17 32.92 5.76
CA GLY A 158 7.98 34.08 6.11
C GLY A 158 9.40 33.72 6.54
N ILE A 159 10.13 34.76 6.96
CA ILE A 159 11.47 34.67 7.54
C ILE A 159 11.39 35.22 8.96
N ASP A 160 11.92 34.50 9.95
CA ASP A 160 11.93 34.96 11.33
C ASP A 160 13.10 35.92 11.64
N ASP A 161 13.12 36.47 12.86
CA ASP A 161 14.17 37.39 13.33
C ASP A 161 15.59 36.77 13.37
N LYS A 162 15.69 35.44 13.22
CA LYS A 162 16.95 34.69 13.16
C LYS A 162 17.33 34.33 11.72
N ALA A 163 16.67 34.93 10.73
CA ALA A 163 16.85 34.67 9.30
C ALA A 163 16.51 33.23 8.86
N ILE A 164 15.61 32.54 9.59
CA ILE A 164 15.12 31.20 9.21
C ILE A 164 13.92 31.34 8.28
N ILE A 165 14.06 30.77 7.08
CA ILE A 165 13.01 30.71 6.06
C ILE A 165 12.12 29.50 6.34
N SER A 166 10.82 29.72 6.53
CA SER A 166 9.86 28.65 6.86
C SER A 166 8.90 28.35 5.71
N TYR A 167 8.67 27.06 5.45
CA TYR A 167 7.67 26.56 4.51
C TYR A 167 6.75 25.57 5.22
N LEU A 168 5.44 25.69 4.98
CA LEU A 168 4.44 24.71 5.40
C LEU A 168 4.11 23.82 4.20
N VAL A 169 4.38 22.53 4.34
CA VAL A 169 4.00 21.51 3.35
C VAL A 169 2.82 20.72 3.92
N SER A 170 1.71 20.69 3.20
CA SER A 170 0.49 19.99 3.62
C SER A 170 0.04 19.03 2.52
N LEU A 171 -0.39 17.84 2.92
CA LEU A 171 -0.84 16.77 2.02
C LEU A 171 -2.20 16.28 2.49
N TYR A 172 -3.18 16.27 1.59
CA TYR A 172 -4.57 15.92 1.87
C TYR A 172 -4.92 14.61 1.17
N TYR A 173 -5.28 13.58 1.94
CA TYR A 173 -5.60 12.27 1.41
C TYR A 173 -6.51 11.49 2.37
N SER A 174 -7.25 10.56 1.80
CA SER A 174 -7.98 9.51 2.51
C SER A 174 -8.22 8.34 1.54
N ALA A 175 -8.82 7.26 2.01
CA ALA A 175 -9.27 6.15 1.18
C ALA A 175 -10.69 5.75 1.59
N ALA A 176 -11.46 5.23 0.64
CA ALA A 176 -12.80 4.70 0.91
C ALA A 176 -12.95 3.30 0.31
N ILE A 177 -13.46 2.38 1.14
CA ILE A 177 -13.88 1.03 0.75
C ILE A 177 -15.36 1.11 0.43
N LEU A 178 -15.74 1.14 -0.85
CA LEU A 178 -17.12 1.45 -1.25
C LEU A 178 -18.14 0.37 -0.88
N VAL A 179 -17.70 -0.88 -0.78
CA VAL A 179 -18.50 -2.02 -0.31
C VAL A 179 -17.60 -2.99 0.45
N PRO A 180 -18.13 -3.75 1.44
CA PRO A 180 -17.33 -4.63 2.29
C PRO A 180 -16.45 -5.61 1.50
N ASP A 181 -16.98 -6.23 0.45
CA ASP A 181 -16.27 -7.19 -0.40
C ASP A 181 -15.20 -6.57 -1.33
N ALA A 182 -14.86 -5.29 -1.19
CA ALA A 182 -13.83 -4.63 -1.99
C ALA A 182 -12.41 -4.78 -1.43
N VAL A 183 -12.23 -4.94 -0.11
CA VAL A 183 -10.95 -5.28 0.57
C VAL A 183 -11.04 -6.57 1.37
N GLY A 184 -10.01 -7.41 1.28
CA GLY A 184 -9.94 -8.67 2.03
C GLY A 184 -8.52 -8.86 2.52
N VAL A 185 -8.37 -9.44 3.71
CA VAL A 185 -7.10 -9.55 4.41
C VAL A 185 -6.86 -10.99 4.81
N LEU A 186 -5.75 -11.56 4.35
CA LEU A 186 -5.20 -12.79 4.90
C LEU A 186 -4.28 -12.42 6.07
N GLU A 187 -4.69 -12.80 7.26
CA GLU A 187 -4.06 -12.48 8.53
C GLU A 187 -3.11 -13.59 8.99
N ASN A 188 -2.24 -13.24 9.94
CA ASN A 188 -1.30 -14.15 10.60
C ASN A 188 -0.44 -14.97 9.62
N VAL A 189 -0.05 -14.32 8.52
CA VAL A 189 0.82 -14.89 7.49
C VAL A 189 2.22 -15.09 8.09
N ASP A 190 2.59 -16.34 8.35
CA ASP A 190 3.91 -16.70 8.86
C ASP A 190 4.96 -16.54 7.76
N ILE A 191 5.96 -15.71 8.05
CA ILE A 191 7.08 -15.41 7.17
C ILE A 191 8.40 -15.99 7.69
N ALA A 192 8.39 -16.66 8.86
CA ALA A 192 9.57 -17.30 9.42
C ALA A 192 10.15 -18.31 8.42
N GLN A 193 11.47 -18.39 8.42
CA GLN A 193 12.19 -19.47 7.73
C GLN A 193 12.36 -20.59 8.76
N ARG A 194 11.85 -21.78 8.45
CA ARG A 194 12.28 -23.02 9.11
C ARG A 194 13.51 -23.57 8.40
#